data_AF-A0AAD9DAC6-F1
#
_entry.id   AF-A0AAD9DAC6-F1
#
_cell.length_a   1.000
_cell.length_b   1.000
_cell.length_c   1.000
_cell.angle_alpha   90.00
_cell.angle_beta   90.00
_cell.angle_gamma   90.00
#
_symmetry.space_group_name_H-M   'P 1'
#
loop_
_entity.id
_entity.type
_entity.pdbx_description
1 polymer ?
#
loop_
_entity_poly.entity_id
_entity_poly.type
_entity_poly.pdbx_seq_one_letter_code
_entity_poly.pdbx_strand_id
1 'polypeptide(L)'
;MLLTLRTRLLSLVTTAISLGIVVAGIATQPVMSLFCGSISSTSAWILSLGAFYYGYGVGLGGYLIGGALACVVCGLAGSPLNLIKLLLGPKQPEPQVKMVKVKEASVKPKKGLVATTLWAITRRFFRLIFLVLGILDTIIHTSFLEKEKRGATKEDRNWFWNQLYEKDEDYYDYEQVYGGEVQNDHPEELWIFCNGIMNELDDAKRVCKKITELFGRPCKLLHNPTDGIILDLLECLMGKTGLFKLGCTGPRRLLRKKLGMEMEKDCYKKIVLVAHSQGTIISGNVIADFNDRIEDKEKYTEEEREVMKMNMSKLEVYIFAGAAHYMSGKYVSHLECLSNRGDVIAVCGHVFPKILKFLWRNTRGNGIIYDDHCKDHVETSNWGHLLIPHYLASLENGCFSGSKLATEYWLKNPQKKNESETSPLIPK
;
A
#
# COMPACT_ATOMS: atom_id res chain seq x y z
N MET A 1 -6.67 27.49 -36.80
CA MET A 1 -6.35 28.49 -35.74
C MET A 1 -7.61 28.93 -34.97
N LEU A 2 -8.67 29.39 -35.63
CA LEU A 2 -9.95 29.78 -34.97
C LEU A 2 -10.66 28.61 -34.24
N LEU A 3 -10.65 27.41 -34.82
CA LEU A 3 -11.23 26.21 -34.20
C LEU A 3 -10.47 25.77 -32.93
N THR A 4 -9.14 25.95 -32.95
CA THR A 4 -8.21 25.64 -31.85
C THR A 4 -8.31 26.65 -30.71
N LEU A 5 -8.56 27.92 -31.03
CA LEU A 5 -8.82 28.96 -30.03
C LEU A 5 -10.18 28.75 -29.35
N ARG A 6 -11.20 28.34 -30.12
CA ARG A 6 -12.56 28.08 -29.62
C ARG A 6 -12.62 26.87 -28.69
N THR A 7 -11.86 25.81 -28.97
CA THR A 7 -11.74 24.62 -28.11
C THR A 7 -10.93 24.88 -26.84
N ARG A 8 -9.85 25.68 -26.92
CA ARG A 8 -9.09 26.11 -25.74
C ARG A 8 -9.92 27.00 -24.82
N LEU A 9 -10.66 27.95 -25.39
CA LEU A 9 -11.55 28.82 -24.61
C LEU A 9 -12.67 28.00 -23.96
N LEU A 10 -13.26 27.05 -24.68
CA LEU A 10 -14.30 26.18 -24.14
C LEU A 10 -13.77 25.28 -23.01
N SER A 11 -12.56 24.73 -23.14
CA SER A 11 -11.91 23.93 -22.11
C SER A 11 -11.52 24.75 -20.87
N LEU A 12 -11.05 25.98 -21.07
CA LEU A 12 -10.72 26.88 -19.96
C LEU A 12 -12.00 27.29 -19.20
N VAL A 13 -13.07 27.58 -19.94
CA VAL A 13 -14.39 27.92 -19.37
C VAL A 13 -15.00 26.73 -18.64
N THR A 14 -14.94 25.51 -19.18
CA THR A 14 -15.45 24.33 -18.47
C THR A 14 -14.63 23.99 -17.25
N THR A 15 -13.30 24.11 -17.31
CA THR A 15 -12.43 23.90 -16.13
C THR A 15 -12.70 24.95 -15.04
N ALA A 16 -12.87 26.22 -15.42
CA ALA A 16 -13.23 27.29 -14.49
C ALA A 16 -14.62 27.09 -13.89
N ILE A 17 -15.59 26.59 -14.67
CA ILE A 17 -16.94 26.27 -14.17
C ILE A 17 -16.91 25.05 -13.25
N SER A 18 -16.18 23.99 -13.59
CA SER A 18 -16.02 22.80 -12.74
C SER A 18 -15.31 23.14 -11.43
N LEU A 19 -14.23 23.92 -11.48
CA LEU A 19 -13.54 24.43 -10.30
C LEU A 19 -14.46 25.36 -9.50
N GLY A 20 -15.23 26.22 -10.17
CA GLY A 20 -16.23 27.08 -9.56
C GLY A 20 -17.35 26.30 -8.87
N ILE A 21 -17.82 25.18 -9.42
CA ILE A 21 -18.83 24.30 -8.82
C ILE A 21 -18.26 23.53 -7.62
N VAL A 22 -17.00 23.10 -7.69
CA VAL A 22 -16.32 22.43 -6.58
C VAL A 22 -16.03 23.42 -5.44
N VAL A 23 -15.50 24.60 -5.75
CA VAL A 23 -15.24 25.68 -4.79
C VAL A 23 -16.55 26.21 -4.22
N ALA A 24 -17.61 26.38 -5.02
CA ALA A 24 -18.94 26.74 -4.53
C ALA A 24 -19.52 25.62 -3.67
N GLY A 25 -19.40 24.34 -4.03
CA GLY A 25 -19.85 23.21 -3.21
C GLY A 25 -19.12 23.10 -1.86
N ILE A 26 -17.84 23.50 -1.81
CA ILE A 26 -17.03 23.53 -0.59
C ILE A 26 -17.32 24.79 0.23
N ALA A 27 -17.37 25.97 -0.38
CA ALA A 27 -17.62 27.25 0.27
C ALA A 27 -19.09 27.39 0.74
N THR A 28 -20.02 26.73 0.06
CA THR A 28 -21.42 26.67 0.48
C THR A 28 -21.67 25.63 1.56
N GLN A 29 -20.78 24.68 1.88
CA GLN A 29 -21.05 23.75 3.00
C GLN A 29 -21.06 24.45 4.39
N PRO A 30 -20.17 25.39 4.71
CA PRO A 30 -20.28 26.21 5.92
C PRO A 30 -21.46 27.19 5.84
N VAL A 31 -21.71 27.81 4.69
CA VAL A 31 -22.76 28.85 4.52
C VAL A 31 -24.18 28.27 4.39
N MET A 32 -24.34 27.04 3.88
CA MET A 32 -25.62 26.33 3.77
C MET A 32 -25.96 25.55 5.05
N SER A 33 -25.02 25.45 6.00
CA SER A 33 -25.39 25.10 7.38
C SER A 33 -26.07 26.26 8.13
N LEU A 34 -26.03 27.48 7.57
CA LEU A 34 -26.69 28.68 8.08
C LEU A 34 -28.06 28.96 7.42
N PHE A 35 -28.37 28.34 6.28
CA PHE A 35 -29.69 28.45 5.63
C PHE A 35 -30.38 27.09 5.56
N CYS A 36 -31.49 26.97 6.27
CA CYS A 36 -32.36 25.79 6.31
C CYS A 36 -32.89 25.43 4.91
N GLY A 37 -32.22 24.51 4.20
CA GLY A 37 -32.70 23.95 2.93
C GLY A 37 -31.88 22.75 2.47
N SER A 38 -32.43 21.55 2.60
CA SER A 38 -31.72 20.28 2.40
C SER A 38 -31.54 19.93 0.92
N ILE A 39 -30.29 19.95 0.43
CA ILE A 39 -29.88 19.04 -0.64
C ILE A 39 -29.20 17.86 0.04
N SER A 40 -29.78 16.66 -0.09
CA SER A 40 -29.23 15.46 0.54
C SER A 40 -27.84 15.14 -0.01
N SER A 41 -26.95 14.59 0.82
CA SER A 41 -25.60 14.17 0.39
C SER A 41 -25.61 13.21 -0.81
N THR A 42 -26.74 12.52 -1.03
CA THR A 42 -26.99 11.64 -2.17
C THR A 42 -27.02 12.41 -3.49
N SER A 43 -27.62 13.60 -3.50
CA SER A 43 -27.72 14.45 -4.69
C SER A 43 -26.34 15.00 -5.12
N ALA A 44 -25.48 15.33 -4.15
CA ALA A 44 -24.09 15.73 -4.40
C ALA A 44 -23.24 14.57 -4.96
N TRP A 45 -23.50 13.34 -4.51
CA TRP A 45 -22.87 12.13 -5.05
C TRP A 45 -23.32 11.81 -6.47
N ILE A 46 -24.62 11.93 -6.76
CA ILE A 46 -25.18 11.72 -8.10
C ILE A 46 -24.61 12.74 -9.10
N LEU A 47 -24.48 14.01 -8.69
CA LEU A 47 -23.87 15.05 -9.53
C LEU A 47 -22.38 14.80 -9.78
N SER A 48 -21.64 14.29 -8.77
CA SER A 48 -20.21 13.97 -8.90
C SER A 48 -19.95 12.73 -9.76
N LEU A 49 -20.77 11.68 -9.61
CA LEU A 49 -20.76 10.50 -10.48
C LEU A 49 -21.18 10.84 -11.92
N GLY A 50 -22.15 11.73 -12.08
CA GLY A 50 -22.58 12.23 -13.40
C GLY A 50 -21.48 13.02 -14.11
N ALA A 51 -20.74 13.86 -13.39
CA ALA A 51 -19.58 14.57 -13.93
C ALA A 51 -18.44 13.60 -14.34
N PHE A 52 -18.23 12.53 -13.55
CA PHE A 52 -17.28 11.46 -13.86
C PHE A 52 -17.66 10.68 -15.12
N TYR A 53 -18.95 10.36 -15.30
CA TYR A 53 -19.47 9.64 -16.48
C TYR A 53 -19.48 10.50 -17.76
N TYR A 54 -19.72 11.82 -17.64
CA TYR A 54 -19.68 12.74 -18.79
C TYR A 54 -18.26 12.90 -19.36
N GLY A 55 -17.23 12.83 -18.50
CA GLY A 55 -15.83 12.84 -18.91
C GLY A 55 -15.40 11.62 -19.75
N TYR A 56 -16.14 10.51 -19.68
CA TYR A 56 -15.84 9.26 -20.37
C TYR A 56 -16.48 9.12 -21.77
N GLY A 57 -17.01 10.21 -22.34
CA GLY A 57 -17.35 10.29 -23.77
C GLY A 57 -18.79 9.92 -24.17
N VAL A 58 -19.73 9.83 -23.22
CA VAL A 58 -21.10 9.33 -23.49
C VAL A 58 -22.08 10.41 -24.00
N GLY A 59 -21.64 11.67 -24.10
CA GLY A 59 -22.46 12.80 -24.56
C GLY A 59 -23.59 13.19 -23.58
N LEU A 60 -24.20 14.37 -23.81
CA LEU A 60 -25.20 14.95 -22.90
C LEU A 60 -26.47 14.09 -22.76
N GLY A 61 -26.84 13.34 -23.80
CA GLY A 61 -27.98 12.41 -23.77
C GLY A 61 -27.77 11.23 -22.82
N GLY A 62 -26.59 10.60 -22.84
CA GLY A 62 -26.23 9.53 -21.91
C GLY A 62 -26.18 10.00 -20.46
N TYR A 63 -25.72 11.24 -20.24
CA TYR A 63 -25.70 11.89 -18.93
C TYR A 63 -27.11 12.07 -18.34
N LEU A 64 -28.07 12.55 -19.13
CA LEU A 64 -29.44 12.78 -18.65
C LEU A 64 -30.18 11.46 -18.38
N ILE A 65 -29.97 10.44 -19.22
CA ILE A 65 -30.60 9.11 -19.04
C ILE A 65 -30.01 8.38 -17.82
N GLY A 66 -28.68 8.38 -17.66
CA GLY A 66 -28.02 7.77 -16.51
C GLY A 66 -28.36 8.48 -15.19
N GLY A 67 -28.41 9.80 -15.21
CA GLY A 67 -28.86 10.60 -14.07
C GLY A 67 -30.32 10.34 -13.69
N ALA A 68 -31.22 10.24 -14.67
CA ALA A 68 -32.62 9.90 -14.44
C ALA A 68 -32.81 8.49 -13.87
N LEU A 69 -32.09 7.49 -14.41
CA LEU A 69 -32.09 6.12 -13.89
C LEU A 69 -31.57 6.03 -12.45
N ALA A 70 -30.47 6.72 -12.14
CA ALA A 70 -29.93 6.78 -10.78
C ALA A 70 -30.93 7.46 -9.81
N CYS A 71 -31.58 8.55 -10.23
CA CYS A 71 -32.62 9.21 -9.44
C CYS A 71 -33.85 8.33 -9.22
N VAL A 72 -34.27 7.55 -10.21
CA VAL A 72 -35.39 6.60 -10.09
C VAL A 72 -35.02 5.44 -9.17
N VAL A 73 -33.83 4.86 -9.30
CA VAL A 73 -33.35 3.77 -8.44
C VAL A 73 -33.20 4.24 -6.99
N CYS A 74 -32.61 5.41 -6.76
CA CYS A 74 -32.48 5.98 -5.41
C CYS A 74 -33.82 6.51 -4.85
N GLY A 75 -34.74 6.95 -5.70
CA GLY A 75 -36.07 7.40 -5.32
C GLY A 75 -36.99 6.25 -4.93
N LEU A 76 -36.92 5.12 -5.63
CA LEU A 76 -37.73 3.93 -5.35
C LEU A 76 -37.18 3.09 -4.19
N ALA A 77 -35.85 3.00 -4.03
CA ALA A 77 -35.22 2.19 -2.97
C ALA A 77 -35.09 2.90 -1.62
N GLY A 78 -35.30 4.22 -1.57
CA GLY A 78 -34.93 5.04 -0.42
C GLY A 78 -33.42 5.01 -0.14
N SER A 79 -33.01 5.51 1.03
CA SER A 79 -31.58 5.60 1.38
C SER A 79 -30.83 4.27 1.18
N PRO A 80 -29.52 4.29 0.84
CA PRO A 80 -28.72 3.07 0.62
C PRO A 80 -28.80 2.05 1.78
N LEU A 81 -29.07 2.53 3.00
CA LEU A 81 -29.27 1.69 4.19
C LEU A 81 -30.57 0.87 4.14
N ASN A 82 -31.62 1.35 3.48
CA ASN A 82 -32.88 0.62 3.32
C ASN A 82 -32.76 -0.47 2.25
N LEU A 83 -32.00 -0.21 1.17
CA LEU A 83 -31.67 -1.21 0.16
C LEU A 83 -30.87 -2.38 0.76
N ILE A 84 -29.92 -2.08 1.64
CA ILE A 84 -29.14 -3.09 2.39
C ILE A 84 -30.04 -3.90 3.34
N LYS A 85 -31.00 -3.26 4.03
CA LYS A 85 -31.98 -3.96 4.88
C LYS A 85 -32.94 -4.84 4.09
N LEU A 86 -33.32 -4.42 2.88
CA LEU A 86 -34.18 -5.18 1.99
C LEU A 86 -33.46 -6.43 1.42
N LEU A 87 -32.18 -6.29 1.07
CA LEU A 87 -31.34 -7.36 0.54
C LEU A 87 -30.91 -8.39 1.59
N LEU A 88 -30.77 -8.00 2.86
CA LEU A 88 -30.30 -8.88 3.93
C LEU A 88 -31.42 -9.62 4.67
N GLY A 89 -32.70 -9.39 4.31
CA GLY A 89 -33.87 -10.02 4.93
C GLY A 89 -34.09 -9.59 6.40
N PRO A 90 -35.30 -9.82 6.95
CA PRO A 90 -35.55 -9.51 8.36
C PRO A 90 -34.69 -10.40 9.26
N LYS A 91 -34.03 -9.79 10.25
CA LYS A 91 -33.33 -10.51 11.32
C LYS A 91 -34.29 -11.53 11.95
N GLN A 92 -33.87 -12.79 12.04
CA GLN A 92 -34.59 -13.77 12.84
C GLN A 92 -34.68 -13.29 14.30
N PRO A 93 -35.82 -13.49 14.98
CA PRO A 93 -35.97 -13.10 16.36
C PRO A 93 -35.00 -13.91 17.23
N GLU A 94 -34.18 -13.21 18.01
CA GLU A 94 -33.29 -13.84 18.99
C GLU A 94 -34.11 -14.65 20.01
N PRO A 95 -33.65 -15.85 20.40
CA PRO A 95 -34.34 -16.67 21.37
C PRO A 95 -34.40 -15.97 22.73
N GLN A 96 -35.61 -15.85 23.28
CA GLN A 96 -35.83 -15.23 24.59
C GLN A 96 -35.30 -16.13 25.70
N VAL A 97 -34.05 -15.90 26.11
CA VAL A 97 -33.53 -16.42 27.37
C VAL A 97 -34.07 -15.55 28.50
N LYS A 98 -34.94 -16.11 29.35
CA LYS A 98 -35.38 -15.49 30.61
C LYS A 98 -34.18 -15.37 31.56
N MET A 99 -33.51 -14.23 31.54
CA MET A 99 -32.56 -13.88 32.60
C MET A 99 -33.31 -13.28 33.79
N VAL A 100 -33.05 -13.82 34.97
CA VAL A 100 -33.48 -13.31 36.27
C VAL A 100 -32.96 -11.88 36.40
N LYS A 101 -33.86 -10.93 36.70
CA LYS A 101 -33.53 -9.51 36.91
C LYS A 101 -32.68 -9.35 38.17
N VAL A 102 -31.36 -9.31 38.01
CA VAL A 102 -30.48 -8.61 38.94
C VAL A 102 -30.47 -7.14 38.54
N LYS A 103 -30.88 -6.24 39.45
CA LYS A 103 -30.80 -4.79 39.25
C LYS A 103 -29.34 -4.36 39.35
N GLU A 104 -28.61 -4.47 38.24
CA GLU A 104 -27.38 -3.69 38.05
C GLU A 104 -27.69 -2.40 37.30
N ALA A 105 -27.21 -1.29 37.83
CA ALA A 105 -27.32 0.02 37.21
C ALA A 105 -26.55 0.03 35.88
N SER A 106 -27.26 -0.14 34.77
CA SER A 106 -26.66 -0.06 33.43
C SER A 106 -26.24 1.37 33.11
N VAL A 107 -24.98 1.69 33.39
CA VAL A 107 -24.30 2.83 32.77
C VAL A 107 -23.99 2.42 31.32
N LYS A 108 -24.84 2.85 30.39
CA LYS A 108 -24.55 2.72 28.95
C LYS A 108 -23.20 3.40 28.69
N PRO A 109 -22.20 2.74 28.08
CA PRO A 109 -20.95 3.40 27.76
C PRO A 109 -21.27 4.51 26.76
N LYS A 110 -21.08 5.77 27.18
CA LYS A 110 -21.09 6.90 26.25
C LYS A 110 -20.04 6.57 25.19
N LYS A 111 -20.45 6.33 23.95
CA LYS A 111 -19.53 6.26 22.81
C LYS A 111 -18.67 7.51 22.90
N GLY A 112 -17.40 7.32 23.25
CA GLY A 112 -16.54 8.42 23.68
C GLY A 112 -16.53 9.50 22.62
N LEU A 113 -16.76 10.74 23.02
CA LEU A 113 -16.64 11.93 22.18
C LEU A 113 -15.35 11.89 21.34
N VAL A 114 -14.28 11.30 21.90
CA VAL A 114 -13.00 11.01 21.27
C VAL A 114 -13.12 10.13 20.02
N ALA A 115 -13.88 9.03 20.07
CA ALA A 115 -14.03 8.12 18.93
C ALA A 115 -14.83 8.76 17.78
N THR A 116 -15.84 9.57 18.10
CA THR A 116 -16.63 10.31 17.10
C THR A 116 -15.81 11.42 16.46
N THR A 117 -15.00 12.14 17.24
CA THR A 117 -14.10 13.19 16.74
C THR A 117 -12.96 12.61 15.91
N LEU A 118 -12.34 11.51 16.35
CA LEU A 118 -11.30 10.81 15.60
C LEU A 118 -11.83 10.26 14.27
N TRP A 119 -13.06 9.74 14.27
CA TRP A 119 -13.74 9.28 13.05
C TRP A 119 -14.07 10.44 12.10
N ALA A 120 -14.46 11.61 12.62
CA ALA A 120 -14.71 12.79 11.80
C ALA A 120 -13.42 13.36 11.18
N ILE A 121 -12.32 13.38 11.93
CA ILE A 121 -11.00 13.83 11.45
C ILE A 121 -10.46 12.87 10.38
N THR A 122 -10.45 11.56 10.65
CA THR A 122 -10.00 10.55 9.68
C THR A 122 -10.84 10.59 8.40
N ARG A 123 -12.17 10.73 8.50
CA ARG A 123 -13.04 10.85 7.33
C ARG A 123 -12.74 12.09 6.47
N ARG A 124 -12.42 13.23 7.08
CA ARG A 124 -12.02 14.45 6.37
C ARG A 124 -10.65 14.29 5.71
N PHE A 125 -9.70 13.65 6.40
CA PHE A 125 -8.38 13.34 5.88
C PHE A 125 -8.44 12.42 4.66
N PHE A 126 -9.20 11.32 4.73
CA PHE A 126 -9.41 10.43 3.59
C PHE A 126 -10.09 11.14 2.41
N ARG A 127 -11.08 12.00 2.66
CA ARG A 127 -11.73 12.79 1.60
C ARG A 127 -10.77 13.75 0.91
N LEU A 128 -9.89 14.41 1.67
CA LEU A 128 -8.89 15.29 1.12
C LEU A 128 -7.86 14.51 0.29
N ILE A 129 -7.42 13.36 0.77
CA ILE A 129 -6.58 12.44 0.00
C ILE A 129 -7.27 12.08 -1.30
N PHE A 130 -8.48 11.50 -1.27
CA PHE A 130 -9.20 11.10 -2.49
C PHE A 130 -9.46 12.25 -3.46
N LEU A 131 -9.67 13.48 -2.96
CA LEU A 131 -9.78 14.67 -3.80
C LEU A 131 -8.46 15.00 -4.51
N VAL A 132 -7.34 14.97 -3.77
CA VAL A 132 -6.00 15.15 -4.34
C VAL A 132 -5.69 14.04 -5.36
N LEU A 133 -6.04 12.79 -5.05
CA LEU A 133 -5.90 11.66 -5.98
C LEU A 133 -6.72 11.90 -7.26
N GLY A 134 -7.97 12.35 -7.15
CA GLY A 134 -8.84 12.61 -8.30
C GLY A 134 -8.38 13.79 -9.15
N ILE A 135 -7.87 14.86 -8.52
CA ILE A 135 -7.29 16.01 -9.24
C ILE A 135 -6.03 15.57 -9.99
N LEU A 136 -5.15 14.81 -9.34
CA LEU A 136 -3.91 14.35 -9.97
C LEU A 136 -4.16 13.32 -11.06
N ASP A 137 -5.10 12.40 -10.87
CA ASP A 137 -5.55 11.48 -11.93
C ASP A 137 -6.09 12.29 -13.13
N THR A 138 -6.91 13.31 -12.89
CA THR A 138 -7.41 14.19 -13.95
C THR A 138 -6.28 14.93 -14.66
N ILE A 139 -5.31 15.49 -13.92
CA ILE A 139 -4.15 16.18 -14.50
C ILE A 139 -3.29 15.21 -15.32
N ILE A 140 -3.00 14.02 -14.79
CA ILE A 140 -2.19 13.01 -15.48
C ILE A 140 -2.92 12.53 -16.73
N HIS A 141 -4.20 12.21 -16.63
CA HIS A 141 -5.00 11.69 -17.74
C HIS A 141 -5.23 12.73 -18.84
N THR A 142 -5.44 14.01 -18.47
CA THR A 142 -5.53 15.11 -19.44
C THR A 142 -4.19 15.41 -20.10
N SER A 143 -3.10 15.37 -19.34
CA SER A 143 -1.72 15.51 -19.87
C SER A 143 -1.35 14.37 -20.83
N PHE A 144 -1.83 13.15 -20.54
CA PHE A 144 -1.59 11.97 -21.36
C PHE A 144 -2.40 12.01 -22.67
N LEU A 145 -3.71 12.31 -22.59
CA LEU A 145 -4.61 12.38 -23.74
C LEU A 145 -4.31 13.57 -24.67
N GLU A 146 -3.86 14.72 -24.14
CA GLU A 146 -3.43 15.85 -24.98
C GLU A 146 -2.15 15.54 -25.77
N LYS A 147 -1.23 14.73 -25.21
CA LYS A 147 0.04 14.38 -25.87
C LYS A 147 -0.11 13.22 -26.86
N GLU A 148 -1.00 12.26 -26.60
CA GLU A 148 -1.33 11.18 -27.55
C GLU A 148 -1.97 11.74 -28.84
N LYS A 149 -2.84 12.75 -28.72
CA LYS A 149 -3.41 13.47 -29.86
C LYS A 149 -2.40 14.27 -30.69
N ARG A 150 -1.17 14.48 -30.18
CA ARG A 150 -0.10 15.22 -30.86
C ARG A 150 1.02 14.32 -31.43
N GLY A 151 0.88 12.99 -31.34
CA GLY A 151 1.88 12.06 -31.88
C GLY A 151 3.19 12.01 -31.09
N ALA A 152 3.15 12.28 -29.78
CA ALA A 152 4.34 12.29 -28.92
C ALA A 152 5.06 10.93 -28.90
N THR A 153 6.40 10.97 -28.97
CA THR A 153 7.24 9.76 -29.00
C THR A 153 7.26 9.05 -27.64
N LYS A 154 7.82 7.83 -27.59
CA LYS A 154 8.01 7.10 -26.32
C LYS A 154 8.95 7.85 -25.37
N GLU A 155 9.87 8.67 -25.91
CA GLU A 155 10.83 9.49 -25.17
C GLU A 155 10.15 10.72 -24.53
N ASP A 156 9.20 11.37 -25.21
CA ASP A 156 8.44 12.50 -24.67
C ASP A 156 7.54 12.12 -23.49
N ARG A 157 7.04 10.87 -23.50
CA ARG A 157 6.31 10.28 -22.36
C ARG A 157 7.25 10.03 -21.20
N ASN A 158 8.47 9.58 -21.45
CA ASN A 158 9.47 9.37 -20.42
C ASN A 158 9.95 10.69 -19.81
N TRP A 159 10.07 11.80 -20.55
CA TRP A 159 10.59 13.07 -20.01
C TRP A 159 9.82 13.62 -18.79
N PHE A 160 8.48 13.61 -18.82
CA PHE A 160 7.67 14.09 -17.68
C PHE A 160 7.84 13.21 -16.44
N TRP A 161 7.93 11.89 -16.64
CA TRP A 161 8.19 10.95 -15.57
C TRP A 161 9.64 11.06 -15.09
N ASN A 162 10.62 11.20 -15.98
CA ASN A 162 12.01 11.44 -15.61
C ASN A 162 12.14 12.73 -14.77
N GLN A 163 11.41 13.81 -15.08
CA GLN A 163 11.45 15.02 -14.26
C GLN A 163 10.79 14.89 -12.87
N LEU A 164 9.88 13.92 -12.68
CA LEU A 164 9.25 13.62 -11.39
C LEU A 164 9.98 12.52 -10.60
N TYR A 165 10.75 11.67 -11.29
CA TYR A 165 11.35 10.42 -10.78
C TYR A 165 12.88 10.35 -11.01
N GLU A 166 13.56 11.42 -11.47
CA GLU A 166 15.03 11.50 -11.57
C GLU A 166 15.63 11.69 -10.18
N LYS A 167 15.62 10.60 -9.40
CA LYS A 167 16.67 10.30 -8.45
C LYS A 167 17.20 8.92 -8.79
N ASP A 168 18.53 8.80 -8.81
CA ASP A 168 19.20 7.55 -9.17
C ASP A 168 18.91 6.48 -8.11
N GLU A 169 17.90 5.66 -8.39
CA GLU A 169 17.77 4.33 -7.80
C GLU A 169 19.08 3.59 -7.98
N ASP A 170 19.67 3.15 -6.88
CA ASP A 170 20.98 2.49 -6.94
C ASP A 170 21.08 1.34 -5.96
N TYR A 171 21.98 0.42 -6.30
CA TYR A 171 22.29 -0.76 -5.54
C TYR A 171 23.68 -0.60 -4.95
N TYR A 172 23.72 -0.26 -3.67
CA TYR A 172 24.95 0.05 -2.96
C TYR A 172 25.55 -1.20 -2.34
N ASP A 173 26.78 -1.50 -2.74
CA ASP A 173 27.61 -2.54 -2.14
C ASP A 173 28.16 -2.09 -0.76
N TYR A 174 28.83 -3.00 -0.05
CA TYR A 174 29.30 -2.78 1.33
C TYR A 174 30.14 -1.50 1.45
N GLU A 175 31.16 -1.32 0.62
CA GLU A 175 32.04 -0.14 0.70
C GLU A 175 31.26 1.17 0.62
N GLN A 176 30.23 1.23 -0.23
CA GLN A 176 29.41 2.42 -0.41
C GLN A 176 28.45 2.66 0.77
N VAL A 177 28.00 1.61 1.44
CA VAL A 177 27.12 1.68 2.63
C VAL A 177 27.92 2.05 3.88
N TYR A 178 29.07 1.42 4.09
CA TYR A 178 29.84 1.50 5.34
C TYR A 178 31.01 2.48 5.29
N GLY A 179 31.46 2.90 4.10
CA GLY A 179 32.57 3.82 3.91
C GLY A 179 33.95 3.14 3.95
N GLY A 180 34.01 1.83 3.72
CA GLY A 180 35.24 1.03 3.75
C GLY A 180 34.98 -0.48 3.71
N GLU A 181 36.04 -1.28 3.86
CA GLU A 181 35.93 -2.73 3.97
C GLU A 181 35.10 -3.13 5.20
N VAL A 182 34.30 -4.19 5.04
CA VAL A 182 33.48 -4.75 6.12
C VAL A 182 33.82 -6.21 6.28
N GLN A 183 34.14 -6.61 7.49
CA GLN A 183 34.33 -8.01 7.83
C GLN A 183 33.01 -8.77 7.64
N ASN A 184 33.03 -9.79 6.78
CA ASN A 184 31.90 -10.70 6.58
C ASN A 184 32.30 -12.11 7.02
N ASP A 185 31.93 -12.48 8.25
CA ASP A 185 32.16 -13.82 8.80
C ASP A 185 31.22 -14.88 8.19
N HIS A 186 30.30 -14.46 7.31
CA HIS A 186 29.33 -15.30 6.62
C HIS A 186 29.36 -15.04 5.10
N PRO A 187 30.50 -15.30 4.41
CA PRO A 187 30.66 -14.99 2.99
C PRO A 187 29.71 -15.76 2.07
N GLU A 188 29.15 -16.88 2.53
CA GLU A 188 28.13 -17.67 1.84
C GLU A 188 26.69 -17.14 2.02
N GLU A 189 26.50 -16.11 2.84
CA GLU A 189 25.22 -15.41 3.02
C GLU A 189 25.27 -14.02 2.38
N LEU A 190 24.21 -13.66 1.65
CA LEU A 190 24.01 -12.30 1.15
C LEU A 190 22.79 -11.66 1.80
N TRP A 191 22.96 -10.51 2.43
CA TRP A 191 21.84 -9.74 2.97
C TRP A 191 21.60 -8.49 2.12
N ILE A 192 20.34 -8.26 1.74
CA ILE A 192 19.88 -7.12 0.95
C ILE A 192 18.74 -6.44 1.69
N PHE A 193 18.84 -5.13 1.88
CA PHE A 193 17.76 -4.31 2.41
C PHE A 193 17.13 -3.46 1.30
N CYS A 194 15.81 -3.51 1.19
CA CYS A 194 14.99 -2.70 0.30
C CYS A 194 14.14 -1.74 1.14
N ASN A 195 14.49 -0.45 1.13
CA ASN A 195 13.85 0.54 1.99
C ASN A 195 12.44 0.94 1.53
N GLY A 196 11.68 1.50 2.47
CA GLY A 196 10.45 2.23 2.16
C GLY A 196 10.70 3.65 1.67
N ILE A 197 9.62 4.32 1.26
CA ILE A 197 9.58 5.74 0.92
C ILE A 197 9.94 6.62 2.12
N MET A 198 10.24 7.88 1.84
CA MET A 198 10.69 8.91 2.78
C MET A 198 11.99 8.59 3.50
N ASN A 199 12.88 7.82 2.89
CA ASN A 199 14.23 7.61 3.40
C ASN A 199 15.23 8.28 2.45
N GLU A 200 15.91 9.31 2.96
CA GLU A 200 17.14 9.77 2.32
C GLU A 200 18.18 8.63 2.33
N LEU A 201 19.15 8.70 1.41
CA LEU A 201 20.16 7.66 1.28
C LEU A 201 20.87 7.37 2.61
N ASP A 202 21.19 8.41 3.37
CA ASP A 202 21.88 8.27 4.66
C ASP A 202 21.01 7.60 5.72
N ASP A 203 19.70 7.85 5.73
CA ASP A 203 18.77 7.14 6.61
C ASP A 203 18.65 5.67 6.21
N ALA A 204 18.56 5.38 4.91
CA ALA A 204 18.54 4.01 4.41
C ALA A 204 19.85 3.25 4.76
N LYS A 205 21.02 3.90 4.62
CA LYS A 205 22.31 3.36 5.06
C LYS A 205 22.36 3.14 6.57
N ARG A 206 21.79 4.05 7.38
CA ARG A 206 21.69 3.89 8.84
C ARG A 206 20.88 2.64 9.21
N VAL A 207 19.81 2.36 8.48
CA VAL A 207 19.01 1.14 8.66
C VAL A 207 19.82 -0.11 8.28
N CYS A 208 20.53 -0.12 7.15
CA CYS A 208 21.44 -1.22 6.81
C CYS A 208 22.46 -1.50 7.90
N LYS A 209 23.10 -0.45 8.44
CA LYS A 209 24.05 -0.56 9.55
C LYS A 209 23.41 -1.17 10.78
N LYS A 210 22.21 -0.72 11.18
CA LYS A 210 21.50 -1.30 12.31
C LYS A 210 21.11 -2.76 12.09
N ILE A 211 20.68 -3.16 10.88
CA ILE A 211 20.46 -4.57 10.54
C ILE A 211 21.75 -5.37 10.72
N THR A 212 22.88 -4.86 10.22
CA THR A 212 24.19 -5.50 10.40
C THR A 212 24.62 -5.61 11.84
N GLU A 213 24.40 -4.57 12.66
CA GLU A 213 24.68 -4.62 14.09
C GLU A 213 23.87 -5.71 14.81
N LEU A 214 22.59 -5.87 14.45
CA LEU A 214 21.70 -6.83 15.10
C LEU A 214 22.02 -8.28 14.72
N PHE A 215 22.27 -8.52 13.43
CA PHE A 215 22.42 -9.88 12.94
C PHE A 215 23.89 -10.26 12.75
N GLY A 216 24.83 -9.33 12.73
CA GLY A 216 26.25 -9.60 12.44
C GLY A 216 26.49 -10.03 10.99
N ARG A 217 25.65 -9.58 10.05
CA ARG A 217 25.83 -9.84 8.60
C ARG A 217 25.79 -8.51 7.87
N PRO A 218 26.82 -8.18 7.06
CA PRO A 218 26.82 -6.96 6.29
C PRO A 218 25.70 -6.98 5.25
N CYS A 219 25.02 -5.86 5.11
CA CYS A 219 23.82 -5.72 4.31
C CYS A 219 24.08 -4.76 3.15
N LYS A 220 23.78 -5.20 1.92
CA LYS A 220 23.73 -4.33 0.74
C LYS A 220 22.41 -3.55 0.72
N LEU A 221 22.42 -2.35 0.16
CA LEU A 221 21.23 -1.49 0.09
C LEU A 221 20.71 -1.41 -1.34
N LEU A 222 19.46 -1.79 -1.55
CA LEU A 222 18.71 -1.32 -2.71
C LEU A 222 17.94 -0.07 -2.31
N HIS A 223 18.42 1.09 -2.76
CA HIS A 223 17.80 2.35 -2.42
C HIS A 223 16.61 2.62 -3.33
N ASN A 224 15.44 2.71 -2.70
CA ASN A 224 14.22 3.22 -3.30
C ASN A 224 14.12 4.72 -2.97
N PRO A 225 14.48 5.63 -3.89
CA PRO A 225 14.38 7.06 -3.65
C PRO A 225 12.92 7.50 -3.47
N THR A 226 12.76 8.66 -2.84
CA THR A 226 11.47 9.24 -2.47
C THR A 226 11.21 10.44 -3.36
N ASP A 227 10.07 10.44 -4.05
CA ASP A 227 9.62 11.55 -4.91
C ASP A 227 8.66 12.49 -4.15
N GLY A 228 8.36 12.16 -2.89
CA GLY A 228 7.70 13.01 -1.91
C GLY A 228 6.48 12.33 -1.31
N ILE A 229 6.21 12.58 -0.02
CA ILE A 229 5.18 11.88 0.78
C ILE A 229 3.85 11.66 0.04
N ILE A 230 3.36 12.68 -0.65
CA ILE A 230 2.07 12.64 -1.36
C ILE A 230 2.17 11.77 -2.61
N LEU A 231 3.21 11.96 -3.43
CA LEU A 231 3.45 11.19 -4.66
C LEU A 231 3.74 9.72 -4.35
N ASP A 232 4.46 9.46 -3.27
CA ASP A 232 4.80 8.11 -2.82
C ASP A 232 3.60 7.37 -2.19
N LEU A 233 2.74 8.09 -1.45
CA LEU A 233 1.46 7.55 -0.97
C LEU A 233 0.50 7.31 -2.14
N LEU A 234 0.49 8.20 -3.14
CA LEU A 234 -0.21 8.04 -4.41
C LEU A 234 0.27 6.82 -5.15
N GLU A 235 1.57 6.65 -5.34
CA GLU A 235 2.15 5.49 -6.01
C GLU A 235 1.88 4.21 -5.23
N CYS A 236 1.98 4.26 -3.90
CA CYS A 236 1.57 3.16 -3.03
C CYS A 236 0.10 2.82 -3.26
N LEU A 237 -0.80 3.81 -3.32
CA LEU A 237 -2.24 3.68 -3.58
C LEU A 237 -2.56 3.23 -5.03
N MET A 238 -1.83 3.72 -6.02
CA MET A 238 -2.01 3.48 -7.45
C MET A 238 -1.42 2.14 -7.88
N GLY A 239 -0.31 1.74 -7.26
CA GLY A 239 0.20 0.36 -7.29
C GLY A 239 -0.79 -0.63 -6.67
N LYS A 240 -1.70 -0.19 -5.79
CA LYS A 240 -2.83 -1.00 -5.29
C LYS A 240 -3.94 -1.14 -6.31
N THR A 241 -4.34 -0.05 -6.95
CA THR A 241 -5.53 0.00 -7.82
C THR A 241 -5.24 -0.41 -9.26
N GLY A 242 -3.97 -0.49 -9.66
CA GLY A 242 -3.60 -0.86 -11.01
C GLY A 242 -3.92 0.17 -12.08
N LEU A 243 -4.16 1.43 -11.67
CA LEU A 243 -4.43 2.56 -12.54
C LEU A 243 -3.28 2.84 -13.53
N PHE A 244 -2.07 2.35 -13.23
CA PHE A 244 -0.98 2.25 -14.21
C PHE A 244 -0.63 0.80 -14.49
N LYS A 245 -0.95 0.33 -15.70
CA LYS A 245 -0.38 -0.90 -16.29
C LYS A 245 1.16 -0.80 -16.51
N LEU A 246 1.78 0.33 -16.15
CA LEU A 246 3.21 0.61 -16.19
C LEU A 246 3.91 0.26 -14.86
N GLY A 247 3.49 -0.81 -14.18
CA GLY A 247 4.02 -1.23 -12.86
C GLY A 247 5.49 -1.66 -12.80
N CYS A 248 6.31 -1.34 -13.80
CA CYS A 248 7.77 -1.43 -13.71
C CYS A 248 8.31 -0.09 -13.22
N THR A 249 8.24 0.13 -11.91
CA THR A 249 9.02 1.18 -11.27
C THR A 249 10.50 0.81 -11.43
N GLY A 250 11.36 1.80 -11.58
CA GLY A 250 12.78 1.54 -11.74
C GLY A 250 13.41 0.74 -10.58
N PRO A 251 13.01 0.93 -9.31
CA PRO A 251 13.50 0.13 -8.17
C PRO A 251 13.09 -1.35 -8.26
N ARG A 252 11.89 -1.66 -8.79
CA ARG A 252 11.47 -3.04 -9.08
C ARG A 252 12.35 -3.67 -10.15
N ARG A 253 12.64 -2.94 -11.23
CA ARG A 253 13.51 -3.44 -12.31
C ARG A 253 14.92 -3.68 -11.80
N LEU A 254 15.46 -2.75 -11.00
CA LEU A 254 16.77 -2.85 -10.38
C LEU A 254 16.84 -4.05 -9.43
N LEU A 255 15.86 -4.20 -8.52
CA LEU A 255 15.80 -5.33 -7.58
C LEU A 255 15.72 -6.65 -8.33
N ARG A 256 14.81 -6.77 -9.31
CA ARG A 256 14.68 -7.98 -10.12
C ARG A 256 15.98 -8.35 -10.81
N LYS A 257 16.67 -7.38 -11.40
CA LYS A 257 17.96 -7.60 -12.09
C LYS A 257 19.03 -8.06 -11.11
N LYS A 258 19.25 -7.29 -10.03
CA LYS A 258 20.31 -7.55 -9.06
C LYS A 258 20.05 -8.84 -8.29
N LEU A 259 18.85 -9.02 -7.73
CA LEU A 259 18.50 -10.23 -6.99
C LEU A 259 18.60 -11.49 -7.87
N GLY A 260 18.15 -11.43 -9.12
CA GLY A 260 18.29 -12.53 -10.08
C GLY A 260 19.76 -12.92 -10.29
N MET A 261 20.62 -11.92 -10.58
CA MET A 261 22.06 -12.14 -10.74
C MET A 261 22.73 -12.70 -9.48
N GLU A 262 22.33 -12.25 -8.29
CA GLU A 262 22.91 -12.75 -7.04
C GLU A 262 22.45 -14.19 -6.72
N MET A 263 21.20 -14.55 -7.00
CA MET A 263 20.69 -15.92 -6.81
C MET A 263 21.36 -16.96 -7.73
N GLU A 264 21.81 -16.54 -8.91
CA GLU A 264 22.55 -17.39 -9.85
C GLU A 264 23.98 -17.70 -9.41
N LYS A 265 24.56 -16.94 -8.46
CA LYS A 265 25.92 -17.20 -7.98
C LYS A 265 25.95 -18.42 -7.06
N ASP A 266 26.92 -19.29 -7.29
CA ASP A 266 27.14 -20.50 -6.49
C ASP A 266 27.80 -20.21 -5.14
N CYS A 267 28.40 -19.04 -4.97
CA CYS A 267 29.03 -18.66 -3.70
C CYS A 267 28.01 -18.44 -2.58
N TYR A 268 26.77 -18.08 -2.91
CA TYR A 268 25.71 -17.87 -1.92
C TYR A 268 24.87 -19.12 -1.75
N LYS A 269 24.80 -19.58 -0.50
CA LYS A 269 23.92 -20.67 -0.06
C LYS A 269 22.59 -20.13 0.49
N LYS A 270 22.59 -18.88 0.94
CA LYS A 270 21.43 -18.19 1.50
C LYS A 270 21.47 -16.72 1.09
N ILE A 271 20.32 -16.20 0.65
CA ILE A 271 20.13 -14.79 0.34
C ILE A 271 18.97 -14.29 1.19
N VAL A 272 19.19 -13.25 1.98
CA VAL A 272 18.20 -12.64 2.87
C VAL A 272 17.77 -11.31 2.28
N LEU A 273 16.48 -11.20 1.93
CA LEU A 273 15.86 -9.95 1.52
C LEU A 273 15.02 -9.39 2.67
N VAL A 274 15.47 -8.28 3.24
CA VAL A 274 14.71 -7.50 4.22
C VAL A 274 14.02 -6.34 3.48
N ALA A 275 12.71 -6.22 3.62
CA ALA A 275 11.96 -5.12 2.99
C ALA A 275 11.06 -4.41 3.99
N HIS A 276 10.93 -3.09 3.84
CA HIS A 276 10.12 -2.26 4.73
C HIS A 276 9.13 -1.37 3.96
N SER A 277 7.90 -1.24 4.46
CA SER A 277 6.89 -0.31 3.92
C SER A 277 6.68 -0.47 2.39
N GLN A 278 6.88 0.57 1.57
CA GLN A 278 6.75 0.46 0.10
C GLN A 278 7.75 -0.54 -0.52
N GLY A 279 8.93 -0.73 0.07
CA GLY A 279 9.90 -1.75 -0.36
C GLY A 279 9.32 -3.16 -0.37
N THR A 280 8.26 -3.41 0.40
CA THR A 280 7.53 -4.68 0.42
C THR A 280 6.67 -4.87 -0.83
N ILE A 281 6.11 -3.80 -1.41
CA ILE A 281 5.40 -3.84 -2.70
C ILE A 281 6.39 -4.18 -3.81
N ILE A 282 7.56 -3.52 -3.80
CA ILE A 282 8.64 -3.78 -4.76
C ILE A 282 9.07 -5.25 -4.67
N SER A 283 9.39 -5.72 -3.47
CA SER A 283 9.84 -7.10 -3.22
C SER A 283 8.78 -8.13 -3.59
N GLY A 284 7.53 -7.95 -3.17
CA GLY A 284 6.43 -8.87 -3.51
C GLY A 284 6.18 -8.96 -5.01
N ASN A 285 6.28 -7.85 -5.74
CA ASN A 285 6.17 -7.84 -7.20
C ASN A 285 7.35 -8.55 -7.89
N VAL A 286 8.57 -8.42 -7.36
CA VAL A 286 9.75 -9.12 -7.89
C VAL A 286 9.66 -10.63 -7.66
N ILE A 287 9.22 -11.06 -6.47
CA ILE A 287 8.99 -12.48 -6.17
C ILE A 287 7.91 -13.04 -7.11
N ALA A 288 6.82 -12.29 -7.32
CA ALA A 288 5.78 -12.68 -8.27
C ALA A 288 6.32 -12.80 -9.70
N ASP A 289 7.19 -11.87 -10.15
CA ASP A 289 7.83 -11.95 -11.47
C ASP A 289 8.67 -13.22 -11.64
N PHE A 290 9.35 -13.67 -10.58
CA PHE A 290 10.10 -14.92 -10.61
C PHE A 290 9.18 -16.15 -10.62
N ASN A 291 8.14 -16.15 -9.80
CA ASN A 291 7.14 -17.23 -9.79
C ASN A 291 6.47 -17.37 -11.16
N ASP A 292 6.08 -16.25 -11.80
CA ASP A 292 5.47 -16.25 -13.13
C ASP A 292 6.41 -16.88 -14.17
N ARG A 293 7.71 -16.57 -14.11
CA ARG A 293 8.72 -17.18 -15.02
C ARG A 293 8.88 -18.67 -14.78
N ILE A 294 8.90 -19.09 -13.51
CA ILE A 294 8.97 -20.51 -13.14
C ILE A 294 7.71 -21.25 -13.61
N GLU A 295 6.55 -20.60 -13.69
CA GLU A 295 5.30 -21.24 -14.09
C GLU A 295 5.02 -21.19 -15.60
N ASP A 296 5.78 -20.40 -16.35
CA ASP A 296 5.65 -20.22 -17.80
C ASP A 296 6.23 -21.44 -18.56
N LYS A 297 5.37 -22.45 -18.77
CA LYS A 297 5.72 -23.69 -19.46
C LYS A 297 5.92 -23.54 -20.95
N GLU A 298 5.40 -22.47 -21.54
CA GLU A 298 5.52 -22.20 -22.97
C GLU A 298 6.88 -21.58 -23.30
N LYS A 299 7.40 -20.75 -22.40
CA LYS A 299 8.63 -20.00 -22.62
C LYS A 299 9.90 -20.72 -22.17
N TYR A 300 9.84 -21.48 -21.08
CA TYR A 300 11.02 -22.12 -20.49
C TYR A 300 10.88 -23.64 -20.49
N THR A 301 12.00 -24.34 -20.60
CA THR A 301 12.09 -25.80 -20.45
C THR A 301 11.91 -26.22 -18.99
N GLU A 302 11.67 -27.52 -18.73
CA GLU A 302 11.62 -28.02 -17.35
C GLU A 302 12.96 -27.85 -16.63
N GLU A 303 14.07 -28.10 -17.31
CA GLU A 303 15.42 -27.96 -16.75
C GLU A 303 15.70 -26.51 -16.31
N GLU A 304 15.37 -25.52 -17.15
CA GLU A 304 15.50 -24.10 -16.80
C GLU A 304 14.61 -23.73 -15.60
N ARG A 305 13.38 -24.25 -15.55
CA ARG A 305 12.48 -24.02 -14.41
C ARG A 305 13.02 -24.61 -13.12
N GLU A 306 13.61 -25.81 -13.15
CA GLU A 306 14.22 -26.43 -11.98
C GLU A 306 15.43 -25.62 -11.49
N VAL A 307 16.25 -25.10 -12.40
CA VAL A 307 17.35 -24.18 -12.04
C VAL A 307 16.80 -22.91 -11.38
N MET A 308 15.72 -22.31 -11.92
CA MET A 308 15.10 -21.13 -11.31
C MET A 308 14.51 -21.44 -9.93
N LYS A 309 13.88 -22.60 -9.73
CA LYS A 309 13.38 -23.05 -8.42
C LYS A 309 14.52 -23.25 -7.43
N MET A 310 15.63 -23.84 -7.85
CA MET A 310 16.84 -24.02 -7.04
C MET A 310 17.45 -22.67 -6.65
N ASN A 311 17.47 -21.69 -7.56
CA ASN A 311 17.96 -20.35 -7.26
C ASN A 311 17.04 -19.62 -6.28
N MET A 312 15.72 -19.70 -6.47
CA MET A 312 14.72 -19.12 -5.56
C MET A 312 14.73 -19.78 -4.17
N SER A 313 15.08 -21.07 -4.06
CA SER A 313 15.16 -21.76 -2.78
C SER A 313 16.35 -21.32 -1.91
N LYS A 314 17.26 -20.48 -2.42
CA LYS A 314 18.26 -19.78 -1.61
C LYS A 314 17.68 -18.57 -0.86
N LEU A 315 16.51 -18.07 -1.30
CA LEU A 315 15.95 -16.78 -0.85
C LEU A 315 15.12 -16.93 0.44
N GLU A 316 15.45 -16.12 1.44
CA GLU A 316 14.64 -15.86 2.62
C GLU A 316 14.16 -14.41 2.60
N VAL A 317 12.89 -14.18 2.89
CA VAL A 317 12.25 -12.87 2.78
C VAL A 317 11.62 -12.47 4.10
N TYR A 318 12.02 -11.30 4.62
CA TYR A 318 11.54 -10.73 5.86
C TYR A 318 10.89 -9.37 5.60
N ILE A 319 9.58 -9.30 5.79
CA ILE A 319 8.76 -8.15 5.44
C ILE A 319 8.36 -7.40 6.70
N PHE A 320 8.80 -6.16 6.83
CA PHE A 320 8.39 -5.26 7.91
C PHE A 320 7.37 -4.24 7.43
N ALA A 321 6.31 -4.02 8.23
CA ALA A 321 5.25 -3.05 7.88
C ALA A 321 4.66 -3.30 6.48
N GLY A 322 4.31 -4.55 6.19
CA GLY A 322 3.91 -5.00 4.86
C GLY A 322 2.78 -4.17 4.23
N ALA A 323 3.09 -3.48 3.13
CA ALA A 323 2.17 -2.70 2.31
C ALA A 323 1.77 -3.42 1.01
N ALA A 324 2.35 -4.59 0.74
CA ALA A 324 2.15 -5.38 -0.47
C ALA A 324 0.73 -5.94 -0.60
N HIS A 325 0.29 -6.08 -1.86
CA HIS A 325 -0.97 -6.74 -2.24
C HIS A 325 -0.82 -8.24 -2.34
N TYR A 326 0.32 -8.67 -2.85
CA TYR A 326 0.57 -10.04 -3.17
C TYR A 326 1.96 -10.37 -2.69
N MET A 327 2.05 -11.36 -1.82
CA MET A 327 3.29 -11.92 -1.34
C MET A 327 3.13 -13.44 -1.38
N SER A 328 3.97 -14.10 -2.16
CA SER A 328 3.90 -15.55 -2.32
C SER A 328 5.19 -16.21 -1.89
N GLY A 329 5.08 -17.15 -0.96
CA GLY A 329 6.22 -17.92 -0.46
C GLY A 329 6.51 -19.19 -1.26
N LYS A 330 5.88 -19.40 -2.42
CA LYS A 330 5.81 -20.70 -3.10
C LYS A 330 7.17 -21.36 -3.41
N TYR A 331 8.15 -20.59 -3.90
CA TYR A 331 9.48 -21.11 -4.30
C TYR A 331 10.63 -20.56 -3.46
N VAL A 332 10.35 -19.68 -2.50
CA VAL A 332 11.38 -19.16 -1.58
C VAL A 332 11.56 -20.12 -0.40
N SER A 333 12.74 -20.14 0.21
CA SER A 333 13.01 -20.98 1.39
C SER A 333 12.16 -20.59 2.60
N HIS A 334 12.02 -19.28 2.81
CA HIS A 334 11.29 -18.75 3.95
C HIS A 334 10.70 -17.38 3.61
N LEU A 335 9.47 -17.14 4.05
CA LEU A 335 8.81 -15.86 3.95
C LEU A 335 8.04 -15.60 5.25
N GLU A 336 8.31 -14.46 5.88
CA GLU A 336 7.51 -14.01 7.02
C GLU A 336 7.27 -12.51 6.99
N CYS A 337 6.11 -12.11 7.52
CA CYS A 337 5.69 -10.73 7.64
C CYS A 337 5.56 -10.32 9.10
N LEU A 338 6.28 -9.28 9.49
CA LEU A 338 6.32 -8.70 10.81
C LEU A 338 5.60 -7.33 10.77
N SER A 339 4.45 -7.23 11.45
CA SER A 339 3.65 -6.00 11.47
C SER A 339 3.20 -5.62 12.87
N ASN A 340 3.18 -4.32 13.16
CA ASN A 340 2.49 -3.78 14.33
C ASN A 340 1.02 -3.54 13.96
N ARG A 341 0.09 -3.96 14.82
CA ARG A 341 -1.37 -3.79 14.58
C ARG A 341 -1.75 -2.32 14.44
N GLY A 342 -1.06 -1.44 15.18
CA GLY A 342 -1.27 0.01 15.15
C GLY A 342 -0.56 0.74 14.01
N ASP A 343 0.18 0.04 13.14
CA ASP A 343 0.81 0.67 11.97
C ASP A 343 -0.22 0.92 10.87
N VAL A 344 -0.47 2.20 10.57
CA VAL A 344 -1.45 2.66 9.57
C VAL A 344 -1.15 2.16 8.16
N ILE A 345 0.13 1.99 7.81
CA ILE A 345 0.55 1.49 6.49
C ILE A 345 0.37 -0.02 6.42
N ALA A 346 0.75 -0.74 7.49
CA ALA A 346 0.56 -2.19 7.57
C ALA A 346 -0.93 -2.56 7.52
N VAL A 347 -1.81 -1.74 8.11
CA VAL A 347 -3.27 -1.89 8.01
C VAL A 347 -3.78 -1.76 6.57
N CYS A 348 -3.05 -1.09 5.68
CA CYS A 348 -3.38 -1.03 4.26
C CYS A 348 -2.83 -2.23 3.45
N GLY A 349 -2.15 -3.19 4.08
CA GLY A 349 -1.52 -4.34 3.43
C GLY A 349 -1.65 -5.60 4.30
N HIS A 350 -0.54 -6.04 4.91
CA HIS A 350 -0.45 -7.28 5.71
C HIS A 350 -1.54 -7.39 6.79
N VAL A 351 -1.86 -6.29 7.47
CA VAL A 351 -2.84 -6.26 8.58
C VAL A 351 -4.25 -5.87 8.10
N PHE A 352 -4.47 -5.80 6.79
CA PHE A 352 -5.75 -5.35 6.24
C PHE A 352 -6.92 -6.25 6.69
N PRO A 353 -8.07 -5.67 7.14
CA PRO A 353 -9.18 -6.44 7.67
C PRO A 353 -9.69 -7.51 6.69
N LYS A 354 -9.65 -8.78 7.10
CA LYS A 354 -10.07 -9.93 6.27
C LYS A 354 -11.47 -9.75 5.68
N ILE A 355 -12.42 -9.24 6.47
CA ILE A 355 -13.81 -9.00 6.04
C ILE A 355 -13.93 -7.96 4.93
N LEU A 356 -12.94 -7.08 4.76
CA LEU A 356 -12.94 -6.05 3.72
C LEU A 356 -12.06 -6.43 2.52
N LYS A 357 -11.34 -7.57 2.55
CA LYS A 357 -10.39 -7.95 1.49
C LYS A 357 -11.05 -8.03 0.11
N PHE A 358 -12.35 -8.37 0.06
CA PHE A 358 -13.12 -8.41 -1.19
C PHE A 358 -13.25 -7.05 -1.89
N LEU A 359 -13.12 -5.94 -1.15
CA LEU A 359 -13.17 -4.59 -1.70
C LEU A 359 -11.91 -4.21 -2.47
N TRP A 360 -10.86 -5.03 -2.41
CA TRP A 360 -9.56 -4.74 -3.00
C TRP A 360 -9.17 -5.80 -4.04
N ARG A 361 -8.74 -5.33 -5.21
CA ARG A 361 -8.23 -6.13 -6.33
C ARG A 361 -7.04 -5.37 -6.94
N ASN A 362 -5.91 -6.04 -7.14
CA ASN A 362 -4.75 -5.46 -7.84
C ASN A 362 -4.91 -5.58 -9.38
N THR A 363 -3.88 -5.15 -10.14
CA THR A 363 -3.84 -5.25 -11.61
C THR A 363 -4.06 -6.67 -12.16
N ARG A 364 -3.74 -7.69 -11.36
CA ARG A 364 -3.88 -9.11 -11.68
C ARG A 364 -5.23 -9.68 -11.23
N GLY A 365 -6.13 -8.87 -10.68
CA GLY A 365 -7.40 -9.31 -10.11
C GLY A 365 -7.27 -10.01 -8.75
N ASN A 366 -6.06 -10.07 -8.18
CA ASN A 366 -5.82 -10.68 -6.89
C ASN A 366 -6.20 -9.70 -5.77
N GLY A 367 -6.84 -10.20 -4.71
CA GLY A 367 -7.03 -9.41 -3.50
C GLY A 367 -5.72 -9.19 -2.74
N ILE A 368 -5.81 -8.66 -1.52
CA ILE A 368 -4.65 -8.65 -0.62
C ILE A 368 -4.40 -10.09 -0.12
N ILE A 369 -3.45 -10.77 -0.75
CA ILE A 369 -3.10 -12.16 -0.55
C ILE A 369 -1.64 -12.25 -0.08
N TYR A 370 -1.50 -12.74 1.13
CA TYR A 370 -0.28 -13.34 1.62
C TYR A 370 -0.64 -14.82 1.64
N ASP A 371 0.02 -15.63 0.83
CA ASP A 371 -0.35 -17.04 0.69
C ASP A 371 0.03 -17.86 1.93
N ASP A 372 -0.41 -19.11 1.99
CA ASP A 372 -0.22 -19.97 3.17
C ASP A 372 1.26 -20.30 3.44
N HIS A 373 2.17 -19.97 2.51
CA HIS A 373 3.61 -20.08 2.70
C HIS A 373 4.21 -18.88 3.44
N CYS A 374 3.46 -17.78 3.59
CA CYS A 374 3.85 -16.61 4.37
C CYS A 374 3.49 -16.78 5.85
N LYS A 375 4.48 -16.71 6.74
CA LYS A 375 4.24 -16.69 8.19
C LYS A 375 3.92 -15.29 8.67
N ASP A 376 2.74 -15.11 9.25
CA ASP A 376 2.26 -13.82 9.72
C ASP A 376 2.54 -13.61 11.22
N HIS A 377 3.32 -12.58 11.54
CA HIS A 377 3.60 -12.15 12.90
C HIS A 377 3.05 -10.73 13.11
N VAL A 378 2.00 -10.61 13.94
CA VAL A 378 1.34 -9.32 14.20
C VAL A 378 1.36 -9.00 15.68
N GLU A 379 2.09 -7.94 16.05
CA GLU A 379 2.09 -7.42 17.41
C GLU A 379 0.84 -6.61 17.66
N THR A 380 -0.08 -7.17 18.46
CA THR A 380 -1.43 -6.63 18.67
C THR A 380 -1.45 -5.29 19.41
N SER A 381 -0.42 -5.03 20.22
CA SER A 381 -0.38 -3.91 21.15
C SER A 381 0.67 -2.85 20.80
N ASN A 382 1.40 -3.04 19.71
CA ASN A 382 2.43 -2.13 19.23
C ASN A 382 1.90 -1.19 18.14
N TRP A 383 2.53 -0.03 18.03
CA TRP A 383 2.21 1.03 17.09
C TRP A 383 3.49 1.61 16.48
N GLY A 384 3.33 2.43 15.45
CA GLY A 384 4.45 3.08 14.78
C GLY A 384 4.97 2.30 13.56
N HIS A 385 5.57 3.05 12.65
CA HIS A 385 5.88 2.59 11.28
C HIS A 385 7.39 2.47 11.00
N LEU A 386 8.20 3.39 11.55
CA LEU A 386 9.64 3.44 11.29
C LEU A 386 10.35 2.13 11.67
N LEU A 387 11.21 1.62 10.77
CA LEU A 387 11.84 0.32 10.91
C LEU A 387 12.72 0.20 12.17
N ILE A 388 13.61 1.16 12.42
CA ILE A 388 14.48 1.08 13.61
C ILE A 388 13.67 1.18 14.92
N PRO A 389 12.98 2.28 15.23
CA PRO A 389 12.44 2.48 16.57
C PRO A 389 11.17 1.67 16.88
N HIS A 390 10.42 1.18 15.88
CA HIS A 390 9.16 0.48 16.12
C HIS A 390 9.19 -1.00 15.79
N TYR A 391 10.13 -1.45 14.96
CA TYR A 391 10.20 -2.83 14.50
C TYR A 391 11.46 -3.53 15.00
N LEU A 392 12.64 -3.01 14.66
CA LEU A 392 13.90 -3.59 15.12
C LEU A 392 14.05 -3.46 16.63
N ALA A 393 13.77 -2.28 17.20
CA ALA A 393 13.79 -2.09 18.65
C ALA A 393 12.74 -2.98 19.37
N SER A 394 11.57 -3.20 18.77
CA SER A 394 10.57 -4.11 19.35
C SER A 394 11.05 -5.56 19.30
N LEU A 395 11.66 -5.99 18.20
CA LEU A 395 12.28 -7.31 18.05
C LEU A 395 13.39 -7.51 19.09
N GLU A 396 14.24 -6.50 19.30
CA GLU A 396 15.27 -6.52 20.34
C GLU A 396 14.69 -6.78 21.75
N ASN A 397 13.48 -6.28 21.99
CA ASN A 397 12.77 -6.35 23.27
C ASN A 397 11.80 -7.53 23.41
N GLY A 398 11.93 -8.58 22.59
CA GLY A 398 11.12 -9.80 22.76
C GLY A 398 9.84 -9.86 21.92
N CYS A 399 9.54 -8.83 21.11
CA CYS A 399 8.40 -8.88 20.19
C CYS A 399 8.66 -9.80 18.98
N PHE A 400 7.58 -10.15 18.29
CA PHE A 400 7.54 -11.07 17.17
C PHE A 400 7.94 -12.50 17.57
N SER A 401 7.50 -12.94 18.75
CA SER A 401 7.74 -14.30 19.24
C SER A 401 7.28 -15.33 18.20
N GLY A 402 8.16 -16.25 17.82
CA GLY A 402 7.92 -17.26 16.78
C GLY A 402 8.40 -16.87 15.37
N SER A 403 8.81 -15.62 15.15
CA SER A 403 9.54 -15.23 13.94
C SER A 403 10.90 -15.94 13.91
N LYS A 404 11.28 -16.43 12.71
CA LYS A 404 12.60 -17.01 12.50
C LYS A 404 13.69 -15.96 12.68
N LEU A 405 13.47 -14.75 12.16
CA LEU A 405 14.41 -13.63 12.30
C LEU A 405 14.60 -13.22 13.76
N ALA A 406 13.51 -13.08 14.52
CA ALA A 406 13.58 -12.74 15.94
C ALA A 406 14.31 -13.83 16.73
N THR A 407 14.03 -15.11 16.42
CA THR A 407 14.73 -16.25 17.02
C THR A 407 16.24 -16.21 16.72
N GLU A 408 16.62 -15.92 15.48
CA GLU A 408 18.03 -15.79 15.09
C GLU A 408 18.75 -14.68 15.88
N TYR A 409 18.09 -13.54 16.07
CA TYR A 409 18.62 -12.46 16.89
C TYR A 409 18.82 -12.87 18.37
N TRP A 410 17.83 -13.51 19.00
CA TRP A 410 17.93 -13.89 20.41
C TRP A 410 18.88 -15.05 20.67
N LEU A 411 19.09 -15.95 19.70
CA LEU A 411 20.11 -16.99 19.79
C LEU A 411 21.53 -16.41 19.85
N LYS A 412 21.77 -15.32 19.12
CA LYS A 412 23.03 -14.57 19.20
C LYS A 412 23.14 -13.74 20.49
N ASN A 413 22.02 -13.35 21.09
CA ASN A 413 21.95 -12.47 22.25
C ASN A 413 21.18 -13.11 23.43
N PRO A 414 21.66 -14.25 23.98
CA PRO A 414 20.90 -15.02 24.96
C PRO A 414 20.61 -14.25 26.26
N GLN A 415 21.47 -13.29 26.64
CA GLN A 415 21.24 -12.45 27.81
C GLN A 415 20.00 -11.55 27.68
N LYS A 416 19.67 -11.11 26.45
CA LYS A 416 18.51 -10.26 26.19
C LYS A 416 17.18 -11.01 26.27
N LYS A 417 17.19 -12.31 25.99
CA LYS A 417 15.99 -13.15 26.09
C LYS A 417 15.50 -13.24 27.55
N ASN A 418 16.42 -13.45 28.49
CA ASN A 418 16.10 -13.56 29.91
C ASN A 418 15.58 -12.24 30.50
N GLU A 419 16.09 -11.09 30.06
CA GLU A 419 15.58 -9.77 30.46
C GLU A 419 14.14 -9.55 29.98
N SER A 420 13.80 -10.00 28.76
CA SER A 420 12.44 -9.86 28.22
C SER A 420 11.41 -10.78 28.89
N GLU A 421 11.82 -11.97 29.34
CA GLU A 421 10.96 -12.92 30.06
C GLU A 421 10.75 -12.53 31.54
N THR A 422 11.66 -11.75 32.12
CA THR A 422 11.63 -11.34 33.54
C THR A 422 11.12 -9.92 33.77
N SER A 423 11.03 -9.08 32.73
CA SER A 423 10.44 -7.76 32.84
C SER A 423 8.91 -7.90 33.01
N PRO A 424 8.33 -7.50 34.16
CA PRO A 424 6.90 -7.51 34.32
C PRO A 424 6.32 -6.60 33.23
N LEU A 425 5.29 -7.09 32.54
CA LEU A 425 4.47 -6.30 31.63
C LEU A 425 4.15 -4.97 32.34
N ILE A 426 4.85 -3.90 31.97
CA ILE A 426 4.54 -2.57 32.47
C ILE A 426 3.07 -2.36 32.11
N PRO A 427 2.18 -2.13 33.09
CA PRO A 427 0.78 -1.90 32.79
C PRO A 427 0.69 -0.71 31.84
N LYS A 428 0.14 -0.95 30.65
CA LYS A 428 -0.08 0.05 29.60
C LYS A 428 -1.15 1.06 30.01
#